data_AF-A0A811NYR3-F1
#
_entry.id   AF-A0A811NYR3-F1
#
_cell.length_a   1.000
_cell.length_b   1.000
_cell.length_c   1.000
_cell.angle_alpha   90.00
_cell.angle_beta   90.00
_cell.angle_gamma   90.00
#
_symmetry.space_group_name_H-M   'P 1'
#
loop_
_entity.id
_entity.type
_entity.pdbx_description
1 polymer ?
#
loop_
_entity_poly.entity_id
_entity_poly.type
_entity_poly.pdbx_seq_one_letter_code
_entity_poly.pdbx_strand_id
1 'polypeptide(L)'
;MATALPSSAPASATAASCLLHLSRRGLPGASPVLSPPRTATFRWRGGCNVACPCSPGPPPAVPAEPRGDDVAGHATSPVATVRIVAVVGEGSISPIKDTPWEEVMRHMADRLKWVDEGFEMLVFTDNLIDHDNLRKELLSQCDMLLNVAITNQDAVQWLINNSKHISNVICFQSSPSLVNKLGGTYVQYTGEQDMFGKLANIGKPSGVKESAEVLKTISNAWERHNSDDIRFCLLVVVNAYIRPVSMLKNLRAKGLSTLSCMIKNCGPQILNCLFDPNCRKALQCLNSCSPTDQVCNYRCIASYESPYLEAFSLCVLQKNNCLDLNAEIPTWNGVGEWQLDKIPAYDQFPCQYQLFYRGKAKGSFWYEPVFQVKTLEGELVWRRRRYRVRRASTPGTFYFSVLDNGVISKEFWTIVDVAEDFSWGLFHYHGAAQAAGLSYTGAVLVTPDGSYPDVEDPRLASALEKCAIKKWELYTVDNCSCMGAPLGTPEGSKLHHQISPGKETSILQRR
;
A
#
# COMPACT_ATOMS: atom_id res chain seq x y z
N MET A 1 -54.47 -24.89 -18.68
CA MET A 1 -54.76 -23.80 -19.64
C MET A 1 -53.44 -23.36 -20.25
N ALA A 2 -53.38 -23.41 -21.57
CA ALA A 2 -52.19 -23.31 -22.40
C ALA A 2 -51.79 -21.87 -22.71
N THR A 3 -50.50 -21.64 -22.95
CA THR A 3 -49.83 -20.90 -24.07
C THR A 3 -48.40 -20.57 -23.60
N ALA A 4 -47.34 -21.26 -24.04
CA ALA A 4 -46.67 -21.25 -25.35
C ALA A 4 -45.84 -19.97 -25.64
N LEU A 5 -44.51 -20.17 -25.59
CA LEU A 5 -43.30 -19.48 -26.12
C LEU A 5 -43.47 -18.75 -27.48
N PRO A 6 -42.52 -17.86 -27.96
CA PRO A 6 -41.09 -18.19 -28.07
C PRO A 6 -39.98 -17.07 -28.07
N SER A 7 -38.76 -17.53 -27.75
CA SER A 7 -37.42 -17.28 -28.36
C SER A 7 -37.16 -16.01 -29.19
N SER A 8 -36.07 -15.29 -28.87
CA SER A 8 -34.97 -15.03 -29.84
C SER A 8 -33.76 -14.29 -29.22
N ALA A 9 -32.57 -14.87 -29.39
CA ALA A 9 -31.32 -14.18 -29.70
C ALA A 9 -31.07 -14.41 -31.22
N PRO A 10 -30.26 -13.64 -31.99
CA PRO A 10 -28.84 -13.35 -31.68
C PRO A 10 -28.27 -12.01 -32.24
N ALA A 11 -26.95 -11.83 -32.08
CA ALA A 11 -25.99 -11.23 -33.02
C ALA A 11 -25.22 -9.96 -32.58
N SER A 12 -23.92 -10.19 -32.40
CA SER A 12 -22.72 -9.40 -32.62
C SER A 12 -22.81 -8.18 -33.55
N ALA A 13 -22.20 -7.06 -33.14
CA ALA A 13 -21.62 -6.02 -34.01
C ALA A 13 -20.61 -5.19 -33.19
N THR A 14 -19.32 -5.49 -33.31
CA THR A 14 -18.31 -4.70 -34.04
C THR A 14 -18.04 -3.29 -33.51
N ALA A 15 -16.81 -3.14 -33.02
CA ALA A 15 -16.14 -1.88 -32.72
C ALA A 15 -16.16 -0.95 -33.94
N ALA A 16 -16.65 0.28 -33.74
CA ALA A 16 -16.57 1.36 -34.71
C ALA A 16 -15.60 2.44 -34.19
N SER A 17 -14.48 2.58 -34.90
CA SER A 17 -13.57 3.73 -34.82
C SER A 17 -14.33 5.03 -35.07
N CYS A 18 -14.20 5.99 -34.16
CA CYS A 18 -14.63 7.37 -34.40
C CYS A 18 -13.45 8.18 -34.97
N LEU A 19 -13.46 8.33 -36.30
CA LEU A 19 -12.59 9.23 -37.06
C LEU A 19 -13.44 10.38 -37.64
N LEU A 20 -12.87 11.59 -37.58
CA LEU A 20 -13.19 12.83 -38.31
C LEU A 20 -14.39 13.65 -37.78
N HIS A 21 -14.28 14.97 -37.58
CA HIS A 21 -13.99 15.95 -38.63
C HIS A 21 -13.30 17.24 -38.15
N LEU A 22 -12.22 17.59 -38.84
CA LEU A 22 -11.65 18.93 -38.95
C LEU A 22 -12.61 19.85 -39.72
N SER A 23 -12.95 21.00 -39.14
CA SER A 23 -13.52 22.13 -39.89
C SER A 23 -12.46 23.22 -40.06
N ARG A 24 -12.04 23.39 -41.33
CA ARG A 24 -11.34 24.56 -41.85
C ARG A 24 -12.30 25.77 -41.86
N ARG A 25 -11.85 26.91 -41.33
CA ARG A 25 -12.19 28.24 -41.85
C ARG A 25 -10.93 29.09 -41.92
N GLY A 26 -10.67 29.64 -43.10
CA GLY A 26 -9.52 30.49 -43.38
C GLY A 26 -9.77 31.97 -43.05
N LEU A 27 -8.68 32.65 -42.65
CA LEU A 27 -8.09 33.94 -43.09
C LEU A 27 -9.01 35.16 -43.39
N PRO A 28 -8.52 36.43 -43.34
CA PRO A 28 -7.12 36.87 -43.49
C PRO A 28 -6.65 38.02 -42.56
N GLY A 29 -5.35 38.38 -42.62
CA GLY A 29 -4.92 39.75 -42.26
C GLY A 29 -3.47 39.95 -41.82
N ALA A 30 -2.60 40.29 -42.79
CA ALA A 30 -1.45 41.19 -42.71
C ALA A 30 -0.25 40.91 -41.75
N SER A 31 0.91 40.67 -42.36
CA SER A 31 2.25 40.95 -41.80
C SER A 31 2.57 42.46 -41.87
N PRO A 32 3.62 42.96 -41.18
CA PRO A 32 4.97 42.86 -41.76
C PRO A 32 6.13 42.55 -40.78
N VAL A 33 7.11 41.89 -41.39
CA VAL A 33 8.56 41.84 -41.15
C VAL A 33 9.17 42.95 -40.28
N LEU A 34 10.04 42.55 -39.33
CA LEU A 34 11.31 43.25 -39.03
C LEU A 34 12.30 42.29 -38.34
N SER A 35 13.52 42.27 -38.86
CA SER A 35 14.67 41.41 -38.53
C SER A 35 15.42 41.88 -37.25
N PRO A 36 16.39 41.08 -36.73
CA PRO A 36 16.89 41.16 -35.35
C PRO A 36 18.13 42.06 -35.23
N PRO A 37 18.63 42.30 -34.01
CA PRO A 37 20.07 42.04 -33.83
C PRO A 37 20.54 41.53 -32.45
N ARG A 38 21.62 40.74 -32.55
CA ARG A 38 22.88 40.78 -31.78
C ARG A 38 22.97 40.14 -30.38
N THR A 39 23.55 38.95 -30.42
CA THR A 39 24.78 38.54 -29.72
C THR A 39 25.53 39.65 -28.98
N ALA A 40 25.75 39.45 -27.68
CA ALA A 40 26.84 40.07 -26.93
C ALA A 40 27.42 39.06 -25.94
N THR A 41 28.56 38.49 -26.34
CA THR A 41 29.55 37.90 -25.44
C THR A 41 30.13 38.98 -24.54
N PHE A 42 30.10 38.80 -23.22
CA PHE A 42 30.98 39.55 -22.32
C PHE A 42 31.63 38.59 -21.32
N ARG A 43 32.95 38.49 -21.47
CA ARG A 43 33.90 37.83 -20.58
C ARG A 43 34.74 38.96 -20.03
N TRP A 44 34.72 39.21 -18.72
CA TRP A 44 35.74 40.04 -18.07
C TRP A 44 36.17 39.44 -16.74
N ARG A 45 37.50 39.31 -16.62
CA ARG A 45 38.29 38.98 -15.44
C ARG A 45 38.65 40.28 -14.71
N GLY A 46 38.94 40.16 -13.41
CA GLY A 46 39.59 41.16 -12.56
C GLY A 46 38.64 41.55 -11.42
N GLY A 47 38.86 41.24 -10.15
CA GLY A 47 40.09 40.96 -9.43
C GLY A 47 40.58 42.24 -8.76
N CYS A 48 40.22 42.44 -7.48
CA CYS A 48 41.06 43.14 -6.49
C CYS A 48 40.55 42.90 -5.06
N ASN A 49 41.51 42.60 -4.20
CA ASN A 49 41.43 42.29 -2.77
C ASN A 49 41.31 43.55 -1.92
N VAL A 50 40.54 43.50 -0.82
CA VAL A 50 40.90 44.05 0.50
C VAL A 50 40.23 43.17 1.58
N ALA A 51 40.90 42.99 2.73
CA ALA A 51 40.84 41.84 3.62
C ALA A 51 40.12 42.03 4.98
N CYS A 52 39.70 40.87 5.54
CA CYS A 52 39.53 40.47 6.96
C CYS A 52 38.42 41.12 7.83
N PRO A 53 37.90 40.47 8.91
CA PRO A 53 38.45 39.32 9.66
C PRO A 53 37.49 38.14 9.96
N CYS A 54 38.11 37.09 10.53
CA CYS A 54 37.66 35.73 10.78
C CYS A 54 36.55 35.53 11.83
N SER A 55 35.75 34.46 11.66
CA SER A 55 35.20 33.62 12.74
C SER A 55 34.83 32.22 12.19
N PRO A 56 34.86 31.17 13.03
CA PRO A 56 35.39 29.86 12.66
C PRO A 56 34.35 28.88 12.10
N GLY A 57 34.79 28.04 11.16
CA GLY A 57 34.05 26.88 10.68
C GLY A 57 33.99 25.75 11.72
N PRO A 58 33.04 24.81 11.59
CA PRO A 58 32.86 23.71 12.53
C PRO A 58 34.07 22.75 12.49
N PRO A 59 34.41 22.11 13.62
CA PRO A 59 35.61 21.29 13.73
C PRO A 59 35.49 19.99 12.92
N PRO A 60 36.63 19.42 12.46
CA PRO A 60 36.66 18.12 11.82
C PRO A 60 36.36 17.01 12.85
N ALA A 61 35.54 16.04 12.44
CA ALA A 61 35.25 14.85 13.23
C ALA A 61 36.53 14.01 13.41
N VAL A 62 36.98 13.90 14.65
CA VAL A 62 38.02 12.97 15.07
C VAL A 62 37.38 11.57 15.19
N PRO A 63 38.00 10.50 14.68
CA PRO A 63 37.48 9.14 14.85
C PRO A 63 37.59 8.75 16.32
N ALA A 64 36.46 8.38 16.93
CA ALA A 64 36.44 7.84 18.28
C ALA A 64 36.95 6.38 18.23
N GLU A 65 38.05 6.11 18.94
CA GLU A 65 38.47 4.76 19.29
C GLU A 65 37.44 4.10 20.22
N PRO A 66 37.25 2.77 20.12
CA PRO A 66 36.25 2.06 20.88
C PRO A 66 36.72 1.88 22.33
N ARG A 67 35.96 2.43 23.28
CA ARG A 67 36.05 2.00 24.67
C ARG A 67 35.41 0.63 24.78
N GLY A 68 36.20 -0.35 25.20
CA GLY A 68 35.73 -1.67 25.57
C GLY A 68 34.89 -1.57 26.83
N ASP A 69 33.62 -1.94 26.68
CA ASP A 69 32.79 -2.43 27.77
C ASP A 69 32.44 -3.89 27.45
N ASP A 70 32.61 -4.74 28.44
CA ASP A 70 32.51 -6.20 28.39
C ASP A 70 31.21 -6.70 27.74
N VAL A 71 31.33 -7.32 26.57
CA VAL A 71 30.28 -8.13 25.97
C VAL A 71 30.31 -9.50 26.64
N ALA A 72 29.61 -9.63 27.77
CA ALA A 72 29.08 -10.92 28.17
C ALA A 72 28.05 -11.33 27.10
N GLY A 73 28.46 -12.27 26.23
CA GLY A 73 27.66 -12.80 25.15
C GLY A 73 26.29 -13.23 25.64
N HIS A 74 25.27 -12.43 25.32
CA HIS A 74 23.91 -12.91 25.26
C HIS A 74 23.85 -13.85 24.06
N ALA A 75 23.94 -15.15 24.34
CA ALA A 75 23.42 -16.14 23.42
C ALA A 75 21.97 -15.75 23.12
N THR A 76 21.73 -15.24 21.91
CA THR A 76 20.38 -15.06 21.39
C THR A 76 19.75 -16.45 21.33
N SER A 77 18.85 -16.75 22.27
CA SER A 77 17.96 -17.90 22.13
C SER A 77 17.35 -17.88 20.72
N PRO A 78 17.23 -19.04 20.05
CA PRO A 78 16.62 -19.09 18.73
C PRO A 78 15.21 -18.48 18.83
N VAL A 79 14.94 -17.48 17.97
CA VAL A 79 13.61 -16.88 17.85
C VAL A 79 12.64 -18.03 17.59
N ALA A 80 11.70 -18.26 18.51
CA ALA A 80 10.74 -19.34 18.37
C ALA A 80 9.96 -19.17 17.05
N THR A 81 10.05 -20.18 16.18
CA THR A 81 9.33 -20.21 14.91
C THR A 81 7.83 -20.23 15.18
N VAL A 82 7.09 -19.39 14.47
CA VAL A 82 5.62 -19.40 14.48
C VAL A 82 5.16 -20.28 13.32
N ARG A 83 4.43 -21.35 13.64
CA ARG A 83 3.90 -22.27 12.64
C ARG A 83 2.41 -22.08 12.43
N ILE A 84 2.05 -21.82 11.18
CA ILE A 84 0.67 -21.66 10.71
C ILE A 84 0.33 -22.85 9.82
N VAL A 85 -0.76 -23.55 10.11
CA VAL A 85 -1.29 -24.58 9.22
C VAL A 85 -2.54 -24.03 8.56
N ALA A 86 -2.56 -23.99 7.23
CA ALA A 86 -3.72 -23.62 6.45
C ALA A 86 -4.33 -24.85 5.78
N VAL A 87 -5.63 -25.03 5.95
CA VAL A 87 -6.42 -26.03 5.25
C VAL A 87 -7.42 -25.31 4.35
N VAL A 88 -7.38 -25.61 3.06
CA VAL A 88 -8.25 -25.01 2.05
C VAL A 88 -9.21 -26.05 1.46
N GLY A 89 -10.42 -25.65 1.10
CA GLY A 89 -11.34 -26.53 0.37
C GLY A 89 -10.75 -26.90 -0.99
N GLU A 90 -10.67 -28.18 -1.31
CA GLU A 90 -10.17 -28.65 -2.60
C GLU A 90 -10.97 -28.02 -3.75
N GLY A 91 -10.25 -27.50 -4.76
CA GLY A 91 -10.86 -26.89 -5.93
C GLY A 91 -11.65 -25.62 -5.64
N SER A 92 -11.59 -25.09 -4.41
CA SER A 92 -12.29 -23.86 -4.06
C SER A 92 -11.63 -22.64 -4.71
N ILE A 93 -12.47 -21.71 -5.13
CA ILE A 93 -12.07 -20.50 -5.86
C ILE A 93 -12.20 -19.29 -4.94
N SER A 94 -11.16 -18.45 -4.92
CA SER A 94 -11.17 -17.20 -4.18
C SER A 94 -11.86 -16.08 -4.97
N PRO A 95 -12.42 -15.07 -4.29
CA PRO A 95 -12.93 -13.86 -4.95
C PRO A 95 -11.81 -12.99 -5.56
N ILE A 96 -10.53 -13.37 -5.41
CA ILE A 96 -9.38 -12.63 -5.94
C ILE A 96 -9.15 -13.06 -7.38
N LYS A 97 -9.91 -12.44 -8.30
CA LYS A 97 -9.87 -12.73 -9.75
C LYS A 97 -10.01 -14.22 -10.07
N ASP A 98 -10.89 -14.91 -9.35
CA ASP A 98 -11.17 -16.34 -9.52
C ASP A 98 -9.92 -17.25 -9.37
N THR A 99 -8.92 -16.80 -8.61
CA THR A 99 -7.70 -17.58 -8.34
C THR A 99 -8.02 -18.71 -7.35
N PRO A 100 -7.56 -19.95 -7.54
CA PRO A 100 -7.75 -21.03 -6.57
C PRO A 100 -7.23 -20.65 -5.17
N TRP A 101 -7.98 -20.98 -4.12
CA TRP A 101 -7.58 -20.65 -2.74
C TRP A 101 -6.25 -21.31 -2.35
N GLU A 102 -5.96 -22.49 -2.87
CA GLU A 102 -4.67 -23.16 -2.64
C GLU A 102 -3.50 -22.32 -3.16
N GLU A 103 -3.59 -21.78 -4.38
CA GLU A 103 -2.56 -20.93 -4.97
C GLU A 103 -2.38 -19.65 -4.14
N VAL A 104 -3.49 -19.01 -3.73
CA VAL A 104 -3.45 -17.81 -2.88
C VAL A 104 -2.75 -18.11 -1.56
N MET A 105 -3.10 -19.20 -0.87
CA MET A 105 -2.50 -19.55 0.43
C MET A 105 -1.04 -19.97 0.31
N ARG A 106 -0.64 -20.64 -0.78
CA ARG A 106 0.78 -20.94 -1.05
C ARG A 106 1.58 -19.66 -1.26
N HIS A 107 1.04 -18.71 -2.02
CA HIS A 107 1.65 -17.39 -2.15
C HIS A 107 1.72 -16.66 -0.79
N MET A 108 0.70 -16.76 0.07
CA MET A 108 0.73 -16.18 1.41
C MET A 108 1.84 -16.78 2.28
N ALA A 109 2.11 -18.07 2.15
CA ALA A 109 3.19 -18.73 2.89
C ALA A 109 4.56 -18.12 2.54
N ASP A 110 4.84 -17.94 1.25
CA ASP A 110 6.06 -17.27 0.80
C ASP A 110 6.13 -15.82 1.32
N ARG A 111 5.01 -15.09 1.21
CA ARG A 111 4.92 -13.69 1.66
C ARG A 111 5.13 -13.51 3.15
N LEU A 112 4.68 -14.44 3.98
CA LEU A 112 4.92 -14.39 5.43
C LEU A 112 6.39 -14.64 5.75
N LYS A 113 7.01 -15.60 5.07
CA LYS A 113 8.44 -15.87 5.26
C LYS A 113 9.31 -14.67 4.94
N TRP A 114 8.93 -13.85 3.95
CA TRP A 114 9.67 -12.62 3.65
C TRP A 114 9.53 -11.58 4.77
N VAL A 115 8.37 -11.51 5.44
CA VAL A 115 8.17 -10.60 6.58
C VAL A 115 9.08 -10.97 7.75
N ASP A 116 9.16 -12.25 8.09
CA ASP A 116 10.00 -12.75 9.16
C ASP A 116 10.36 -14.22 8.87
N GLU A 117 11.66 -14.55 8.80
CA GLU A 117 12.13 -15.92 8.51
C GLU A 117 11.68 -16.93 9.57
N GLY A 118 11.33 -16.47 10.77
CA GLY A 118 10.72 -17.26 11.82
C GLY A 118 9.22 -17.54 11.61
N PHE A 119 8.62 -17.17 10.47
CA PHE A 119 7.28 -17.59 10.09
C PHE A 119 7.33 -18.77 9.13
N GLU A 120 6.62 -19.84 9.49
CA GLU A 120 6.42 -21.02 8.65
C GLU A 120 4.92 -21.22 8.45
N MET A 121 4.50 -21.33 7.19
CA MET A 121 3.11 -21.64 6.85
C MET A 121 3.06 -22.85 5.94
N LEU A 122 2.28 -23.87 6.33
CA LEU A 122 2.03 -25.08 5.55
C LEU A 122 0.61 -25.05 5.01
N VAL A 123 0.44 -25.44 3.74
CA VAL A 123 -0.86 -25.38 3.04
C VAL A 123 -1.27 -26.78 2.61
N PHE A 124 -2.45 -27.20 3.04
CA PHE A 124 -3.08 -28.48 2.74
C PHE A 124 -4.48 -28.28 2.16
N THR A 125 -4.98 -29.27 1.43
CA THR A 125 -6.38 -29.31 1.00
C THR A 125 -7.19 -30.26 1.87
N ASP A 126 -8.50 -30.05 1.95
CA ASP A 126 -9.41 -30.85 2.78
C ASP A 126 -9.63 -32.29 2.26
N ASN A 127 -9.26 -32.58 1.02
CA ASN A 127 -9.20 -33.95 0.50
C ASN A 127 -8.03 -34.75 1.07
N LEU A 128 -6.99 -34.08 1.58
CA LEU A 128 -5.82 -34.72 2.17
C LEU A 128 -5.94 -34.90 3.69
N ILE A 129 -7.14 -34.71 4.23
CA ILE A 129 -7.36 -34.58 5.67
C ILE A 129 -7.06 -35.85 6.47
N ASP A 130 -7.13 -37.02 5.83
CA ASP A 130 -6.84 -38.30 6.46
C ASP A 130 -5.38 -38.76 6.27
N HIS A 131 -4.52 -37.91 5.71
CA HIS A 131 -3.08 -38.20 5.66
C HIS A 131 -2.40 -37.95 7.02
N ASP A 132 -1.59 -38.91 7.45
CA ASP A 132 -0.76 -38.85 8.67
C ASP A 132 0.06 -37.55 8.78
N ASN A 133 0.44 -36.96 7.64
CA ASN A 133 1.20 -35.71 7.59
C ASN A 133 0.43 -34.53 8.18
N LEU A 134 -0.82 -34.26 7.78
CA LEU A 134 -1.60 -33.13 8.33
C LEU A 134 -1.82 -33.31 9.83
N ARG A 135 -2.18 -34.53 10.24
CA ARG A 135 -2.40 -34.85 11.66
C ARG A 135 -1.14 -34.62 12.49
N LYS A 136 0.02 -35.03 11.98
CA LYS A 136 1.31 -34.80 12.62
C LYS A 136 1.58 -33.31 12.82
N GLU A 137 1.42 -32.50 11.77
CA GLU A 137 1.67 -31.06 11.84
C GLU A 137 0.73 -30.33 12.80
N LEU A 138 -0.56 -30.69 12.82
CA LEU A 138 -1.52 -30.13 13.78
C LEU A 138 -1.20 -30.50 15.24
N LEU A 139 -0.70 -31.72 15.50
CA LEU A 139 -0.42 -32.21 16.84
C LEU A 139 0.95 -31.78 17.38
N SER A 140 1.95 -31.55 16.53
CA SER A 140 3.32 -31.31 16.99
C SER A 140 3.56 -29.88 17.45
N GLN A 141 3.24 -28.87 16.63
CA GLN A 141 3.70 -27.48 16.86
C GLN A 141 2.82 -26.40 16.18
N CYS A 142 1.53 -26.63 15.97
CA CYS A 142 0.67 -25.64 15.31
C CYS A 142 0.26 -24.48 16.25
N ASP A 143 0.78 -23.28 16.03
CA ASP A 143 0.42 -22.08 16.79
C ASP A 143 -0.90 -21.45 16.32
N MET A 144 -1.20 -21.60 15.03
CA MET A 144 -2.39 -21.06 14.38
C MET A 144 -2.90 -21.97 13.25
N LEU A 145 -4.19 -22.30 13.30
CA LEU A 145 -4.92 -23.00 12.24
C LEU A 145 -5.78 -22.02 11.45
N LEU A 146 -5.62 -22.00 10.13
CA LEU A 146 -6.43 -21.23 9.19
C LEU A 146 -7.25 -22.19 8.32
N ASN A 147 -8.57 -22.13 8.41
CA ASN A 147 -9.50 -22.89 7.57
C ASN A 147 -10.14 -21.94 6.54
N VAL A 148 -10.03 -22.26 5.26
CA VAL A 148 -10.59 -21.44 4.17
C VAL A 148 -11.45 -22.29 3.25
N ALA A 149 -12.69 -21.85 3.00
CA ALA A 149 -13.61 -22.50 2.07
C ALA A 149 -13.92 -23.99 2.37
N ILE A 150 -13.82 -24.41 3.64
CA ILE A 150 -14.05 -25.81 4.05
C ILE A 150 -15.54 -26.05 4.23
N THR A 151 -16.14 -26.85 3.34
CA THR A 151 -17.59 -27.14 3.37
C THR A 151 -17.92 -28.63 3.40
N ASN A 152 -16.96 -29.50 3.06
CA ASN A 152 -17.08 -30.94 3.16
C ASN A 152 -17.32 -31.36 4.63
N GLN A 153 -18.40 -32.10 4.89
CA GLN A 153 -18.81 -32.45 6.25
C GLN A 153 -17.82 -33.37 6.97
N ASP A 154 -17.20 -34.31 6.25
CA ASP A 154 -16.21 -35.23 6.83
C ASP A 154 -14.97 -34.45 7.25
N ALA A 155 -14.51 -33.53 6.40
CA ALA A 155 -13.42 -32.63 6.71
C ALA A 155 -13.73 -31.70 7.90
N VAL A 156 -14.93 -31.13 7.93
CA VAL A 156 -15.40 -30.29 9.05
C VAL A 156 -15.35 -31.05 10.37
N GLN A 157 -15.89 -32.26 10.42
CA GLN A 157 -15.89 -33.07 11.64
C GLN A 157 -14.49 -33.49 12.05
N TRP A 158 -13.64 -33.84 11.08
CA TRP A 158 -12.26 -34.20 11.35
C TRP A 158 -11.48 -33.02 11.94
N LEU A 159 -11.60 -31.81 11.38
CA LEU A 159 -10.94 -30.62 11.90
C LEU A 159 -11.39 -30.30 13.33
N ILE A 160 -12.71 -30.31 13.59
CA ILE A 160 -13.27 -30.08 14.93
C ILE A 160 -12.66 -31.06 15.95
N ASN A 161 -12.43 -32.32 15.57
CA ASN A 161 -11.87 -33.32 16.46
C ASN A 161 -10.36 -33.20 16.66
N ASN A 162 -9.62 -32.76 15.64
CA ASN A 162 -8.15 -32.72 15.65
C ASN A 162 -7.57 -31.32 15.95
N SER A 163 -8.38 -30.27 16.10
CA SER A 163 -7.90 -28.90 16.36
C SER A 163 -8.20 -28.39 17.78
N LYS A 164 -8.72 -29.23 18.69
CA LYS A 164 -9.21 -28.78 20.01
C LYS A 164 -8.14 -28.12 20.88
N HIS A 165 -6.90 -28.60 20.80
CA HIS A 165 -5.76 -28.10 21.57
C HIS A 165 -5.19 -26.79 21.02
N ILE A 166 -5.48 -26.45 19.76
CA ILE A 166 -4.94 -25.24 19.11
C ILE A 166 -5.66 -24.01 19.69
N SER A 167 -4.88 -23.02 20.13
CA SER A 167 -5.41 -21.82 20.79
C SER A 167 -5.95 -20.78 19.81
N ASN A 168 -5.43 -20.76 18.57
CA ASN A 168 -5.79 -19.80 17.54
C ASN A 168 -6.29 -20.57 16.30
N VAL A 169 -7.60 -20.53 16.05
CA VAL A 169 -8.27 -21.17 14.91
C VAL A 169 -9.12 -20.10 14.22
N ILE A 170 -8.91 -19.89 12.93
CA ILE A 170 -9.64 -18.91 12.13
C ILE A 170 -10.28 -19.59 10.96
N CYS A 171 -11.55 -19.26 10.70
CA CYS A 171 -12.38 -19.89 9.69
C CYS A 171 -12.95 -18.80 8.80
N PHE A 172 -12.55 -18.78 7.53
CA PHE A 172 -13.10 -17.89 6.51
C PHE A 172 -13.83 -18.70 5.44
N GLN A 173 -15.00 -18.22 5.01
CA GLN A 173 -15.82 -18.84 3.96
C GLN A 173 -16.10 -20.34 4.17
N SER A 174 -15.99 -20.82 5.41
CA SER A 174 -16.08 -22.23 5.78
C SER A 174 -17.43 -22.52 6.43
N SER A 175 -17.72 -23.80 6.66
CA SER A 175 -18.93 -24.25 7.35
C SER A 175 -19.15 -23.50 8.67
N PRO A 176 -20.39 -23.06 8.99
CA PRO A 176 -20.71 -22.41 10.26
C PRO A 176 -20.38 -23.26 11.51
N SER A 177 -20.23 -24.58 11.36
CA SER A 177 -19.81 -25.47 12.43
C SER A 177 -18.34 -25.27 12.84
N LEU A 178 -17.51 -24.71 11.96
CA LEU A 178 -16.12 -24.36 12.26
C LEU A 178 -16.08 -22.96 12.89
N VAL A 179 -16.00 -22.90 14.22
CA VAL A 179 -16.06 -21.65 14.98
C VAL A 179 -14.65 -21.09 15.21
N ASN A 180 -14.51 -19.77 15.07
CA ASN A 180 -13.25 -19.08 15.37
C ASN A 180 -12.88 -19.22 16.86
N LYS A 181 -11.59 -19.39 17.13
CA LYS A 181 -11.01 -19.48 18.47
C LYS A 181 -9.76 -18.60 18.52
N LEU A 182 -9.68 -17.67 19.45
CA LEU A 182 -8.53 -16.75 19.58
C LEU A 182 -8.07 -16.72 21.04
N GLY A 183 -6.78 -16.96 21.28
CA GLY A 183 -6.23 -17.05 22.63
C GLY A 183 -6.92 -18.10 23.50
N GLY A 184 -7.37 -19.22 22.92
CA GLY A 184 -8.07 -20.28 23.63
C GLY A 184 -9.59 -20.10 23.74
N THR A 185 -10.12 -18.93 23.39
CA THR A 185 -11.53 -18.56 23.57
C THR A 185 -12.30 -18.63 22.26
N TYR A 186 -13.45 -19.28 22.23
CA TYR A 186 -14.34 -19.27 21.05
C TYR A 186 -14.99 -17.90 20.88
N VAL A 187 -14.94 -17.37 19.66
CA VAL A 187 -15.44 -16.04 19.32
C VAL A 187 -16.34 -16.14 18.09
N GLN A 188 -17.49 -15.47 18.13
CA GLN A 188 -18.37 -15.33 16.97
C GLN A 188 -18.52 -13.85 16.61
N TYR A 189 -18.51 -13.57 15.32
CA TYR A 189 -18.80 -12.26 14.76
C TYR A 189 -20.13 -12.35 14.01
N THR A 190 -21.13 -11.58 14.45
CA THR A 190 -22.50 -11.62 13.91
C THR A 190 -22.78 -10.54 12.84
N GLY A 191 -21.74 -9.90 12.29
CA GLY A 191 -21.85 -9.09 11.07
C GLY A 191 -22.57 -7.73 11.17
N GLU A 192 -23.29 -7.43 12.25
CA GLU A 192 -24.01 -6.15 12.38
C GLU A 192 -23.23 -5.10 13.17
N GLN A 193 -23.35 -3.84 12.75
CA GLN A 193 -23.02 -2.67 13.57
C GLN A 193 -23.97 -2.64 14.77
N ASP A 194 -23.69 -3.45 15.78
CA ASP A 194 -24.48 -3.46 16.99
C ASP A 194 -24.11 -2.23 17.84
N MET A 195 -24.73 -1.10 17.52
CA MET A 195 -24.76 0.11 18.34
C MET A 195 -25.33 -0.17 19.75
N PHE A 196 -26.06 -1.28 19.92
CA PHE A 196 -26.59 -1.76 21.21
C PHE A 196 -25.70 -2.79 21.93
N GLY A 197 -24.67 -3.32 21.28
CA GLY A 197 -23.72 -4.26 21.87
C GLY A 197 -22.89 -3.66 23.02
N LYS A 198 -22.88 -2.33 23.18
CA LYS A 198 -22.27 -1.67 24.35
C LYS A 198 -23.01 -1.97 25.66
N LEU A 199 -24.30 -2.34 25.62
CA LEU A 199 -25.09 -2.71 26.80
C LEU A 199 -25.05 -4.22 27.08
N ALA A 200 -24.89 -5.08 26.06
CA ALA A 200 -24.77 -6.53 26.23
C ALA A 200 -23.38 -7.00 26.71
N ASN A 201 -22.42 -6.09 26.85
CA ASN A 201 -21.04 -6.38 27.26
C ASN A 201 -20.75 -6.02 28.73
N ILE A 202 -21.76 -5.67 29.52
CA ILE A 202 -21.62 -5.48 30.97
C ILE A 202 -21.52 -6.88 31.61
N GLY A 203 -20.29 -7.30 31.94
CA GLY A 203 -20.03 -8.56 32.67
C GLY A 203 -19.20 -9.62 31.93
N LYS A 204 -18.76 -9.38 30.68
CA LYS A 204 -17.84 -10.31 29.99
C LYS A 204 -16.38 -10.10 30.45
N PRO A 205 -15.56 -11.16 30.57
CA PRO A 205 -14.14 -11.05 30.89
C PRO A 205 -13.42 -10.15 29.87
N SER A 206 -12.43 -9.37 30.31
CA SER A 206 -11.68 -8.43 29.46
C SER A 206 -11.10 -9.08 28.20
N GLY A 207 -10.60 -10.31 28.30
CA GLY A 207 -10.03 -11.05 27.16
C GLY A 207 -11.03 -11.40 26.05
N VAL A 208 -12.32 -11.57 26.36
CA VAL A 208 -13.36 -11.85 25.34
C VAL A 208 -13.60 -10.62 24.47
N LYS A 209 -13.52 -9.43 25.05
CA LYS A 209 -13.70 -8.16 24.34
C LYS A 209 -12.55 -7.90 23.37
N GLU A 210 -11.31 -8.14 23.82
CA GLU A 210 -10.12 -8.01 22.98
C GLU A 210 -10.16 -8.97 21.79
N SER A 211 -10.52 -10.24 22.00
CA SER A 211 -10.64 -11.21 20.91
C SER A 211 -11.76 -10.90 19.92
N ALA A 212 -12.86 -10.29 20.38
CA ALA A 212 -13.92 -9.82 19.48
C ALA A 212 -13.46 -8.62 18.62
N GLU A 213 -12.66 -7.70 19.18
CA GLU A 213 -12.09 -6.57 18.44
C GLU A 213 -11.06 -7.02 17.39
N VAL A 214 -10.22 -8.01 17.73
CA VAL A 214 -9.30 -8.65 16.77
C VAL A 214 -10.09 -9.34 15.66
N LEU A 215 -11.08 -10.17 16.00
CA LEU A 215 -11.89 -10.89 15.01
C LEU A 215 -12.61 -9.90 14.06
N LYS A 216 -13.20 -8.83 14.59
CA LYS A 216 -13.82 -7.78 13.78
C LYS A 216 -12.83 -7.14 12.81
N THR A 217 -11.61 -6.86 13.27
CA THR A 217 -10.55 -6.24 12.45
C THR A 217 -10.19 -7.14 11.27
N ILE A 218 -9.93 -8.43 11.52
CA ILE A 218 -9.55 -9.37 10.46
C ILE A 218 -10.73 -9.73 9.56
N SER A 219 -11.96 -9.81 10.07
CA SER A 219 -13.15 -10.00 9.23
C SER A 219 -13.34 -8.82 8.26
N ASN A 220 -13.21 -7.58 8.75
CA ASN A 220 -13.31 -6.40 7.89
C ASN A 220 -12.23 -6.36 6.80
N ALA A 221 -11.00 -6.76 7.13
CA ALA A 221 -9.91 -6.83 6.16
C ALA A 221 -10.15 -7.95 5.14
N TRP A 222 -10.60 -9.13 5.57
CA TRP A 222 -10.90 -10.27 4.70
C TRP A 222 -11.95 -9.93 3.61
N GLU A 223 -12.97 -9.15 3.96
CA GLU A 223 -14.01 -8.69 3.03
C GLU A 223 -13.50 -7.71 1.95
N ARG A 224 -12.24 -7.24 2.04
CA ARG A 224 -11.61 -6.41 0.99
C ARG A 224 -11.02 -7.22 -0.15
N HIS A 225 -11.03 -8.56 -0.06
CA HIS A 225 -10.69 -9.49 -1.14
C HIS A 225 -9.39 -9.17 -1.90
N ASN A 226 -8.30 -8.96 -1.17
CA ASN A 226 -6.96 -8.80 -1.75
C ASN A 226 -5.90 -9.48 -0.89
N SER A 227 -4.74 -9.76 -1.50
CA SER A 227 -3.67 -10.55 -0.89
C SER A 227 -3.00 -9.88 0.31
N ASP A 228 -2.87 -8.56 0.28
CA ASP A 228 -2.26 -7.80 1.37
C ASP A 228 -3.11 -7.85 2.64
N ASP A 229 -4.43 -7.81 2.48
CA ASP A 229 -5.38 -7.93 3.59
C ASP A 229 -5.44 -9.33 4.17
N ILE A 230 -5.33 -10.38 3.36
CA ILE A 230 -5.19 -11.75 3.86
C ILE A 230 -3.96 -11.85 4.76
N ARG A 231 -2.83 -11.33 4.28
CA ARG A 231 -1.59 -11.31 5.07
C ARG A 231 -1.73 -10.47 6.33
N PHE A 232 -2.38 -9.31 6.25
CA PHE A 232 -2.67 -8.47 7.41
C PHE A 232 -3.49 -9.24 8.46
N CYS A 233 -4.52 -9.99 8.05
CA CYS A 233 -5.29 -10.84 8.96
C CYS A 233 -4.41 -11.80 9.75
N LEU A 234 -3.47 -12.47 9.07
CA LEU A 234 -2.53 -13.41 9.69
C LEU A 234 -1.61 -12.70 10.69
N LEU A 235 -0.97 -11.60 10.27
CA LEU A 235 -0.04 -10.85 11.10
C LEU A 235 -0.71 -10.25 12.35
N VAL A 236 -1.96 -9.78 12.23
CA VAL A 236 -2.72 -9.24 13.38
C VAL A 236 -2.92 -10.30 14.46
N VAL A 237 -3.24 -11.53 14.07
CA VAL A 237 -3.47 -12.64 15.00
C VAL A 237 -2.16 -13.07 15.65
N VAL A 238 -1.10 -13.21 14.84
CA VAL A 238 0.25 -13.52 15.34
C VAL A 238 0.68 -12.48 16.38
N ASN A 239 0.53 -11.19 16.06
CA ASN A 239 0.89 -10.09 16.95
C ASN A 239 0.09 -10.07 18.25
N ALA A 240 -1.19 -10.42 18.18
CA ALA A 240 -2.08 -10.39 19.34
C ALA A 240 -1.89 -11.58 20.30
N TYR A 241 -1.60 -12.78 19.78
CA TYR A 241 -1.69 -14.02 20.56
C TYR A 241 -0.43 -14.88 20.59
N ILE A 242 0.54 -14.64 19.70
CA ILE A 242 1.69 -15.54 19.52
C ILE A 242 2.98 -14.80 19.85
N ARG A 243 3.35 -13.80 19.04
CA ARG A 243 4.52 -12.96 19.30
C ARG A 243 4.39 -11.58 18.66
N PRO A 244 4.99 -10.52 19.25
CA PRO A 244 4.97 -9.19 18.66
C PRO A 244 5.54 -9.17 17.25
N VAL A 245 4.87 -8.45 16.35
CA VAL A 245 5.29 -8.23 14.96
C VAL A 245 5.75 -6.78 14.81
N SER A 246 7.02 -6.59 14.44
CA SER A 246 7.68 -5.28 14.39
C SER A 246 6.96 -4.26 13.50
N MET A 247 6.34 -4.70 12.41
CA MET A 247 5.64 -3.84 11.45
C MET A 247 4.23 -3.41 11.91
N LEU A 248 3.65 -4.08 12.90
CA LEU A 248 2.32 -3.75 13.43
C LEU A 248 2.36 -2.82 14.66
N LYS A 249 3.44 -2.03 14.83
CA LYS A 249 3.55 -1.07 15.93
C LYS A 249 2.37 -0.09 15.92
N ASN A 250 1.69 0.01 17.06
CA ASN A 250 0.44 0.73 17.21
C ASN A 250 0.61 2.25 17.02
N LEU A 251 -0.22 2.85 16.17
CA LEU A 251 -0.26 4.30 15.88
C LEU A 251 -1.02 5.14 16.92
N ARG A 252 -1.59 4.54 17.97
CA ARG A 252 -2.38 5.28 18.95
C ARG A 252 -1.52 5.85 20.07
N ALA A 253 -1.86 7.07 20.49
CA ALA A 253 -1.33 7.69 21.69
C ALA A 253 -1.50 6.75 22.90
N LYS A 254 -0.38 6.27 23.44
CA LYS A 254 -0.37 5.51 24.69
C LYS A 254 0.15 6.42 25.80
N GLY A 255 -0.65 6.60 26.84
CA GLY A 255 -0.22 7.19 28.11
C GLY A 255 -0.31 8.72 28.23
N LEU A 256 -0.10 9.18 29.47
CA LEU A 256 -0.19 10.58 29.90
C LEU A 256 0.93 11.46 29.29
N SER A 257 2.10 10.87 29.00
CA SER A 257 3.24 11.57 28.39
C SER A 257 2.93 12.04 26.96
N THR A 258 2.31 11.17 26.16
CA THR A 258 1.89 11.48 24.80
C THR A 258 0.90 12.65 24.77
N LEU A 259 -0.12 12.58 25.63
CA LEU A 259 -1.13 13.64 25.72
C LEU A 259 -0.52 14.96 26.22
N SER A 260 0.41 14.90 27.18
CA SER A 260 1.14 16.07 27.66
C SER A 260 1.97 16.72 26.55
N CYS A 261 2.67 15.94 25.72
CA CYS A 261 3.42 16.44 24.57
C CYS A 261 2.50 17.18 23.59
N MET A 262 1.38 16.55 23.22
CA MET A 262 0.41 17.11 22.27
C MET A 262 -0.16 18.43 22.78
N ILE A 263 -0.64 18.49 24.02
CA ILE A 263 -1.23 19.71 24.60
C ILE A 263 -0.20 20.83 24.71
N LYS A 264 1.02 20.51 25.16
CA LYS A 264 2.08 21.50 25.38
C LYS A 264 2.61 22.11 24.08
N ASN A 265 2.81 21.29 23.05
CA ASN A 265 3.48 21.72 21.82
C ASN A 265 2.52 22.03 20.66
N CYS A 266 1.30 21.48 20.68
CA CYS A 266 0.36 21.51 19.55
C CYS A 266 -1.05 22.00 19.93
N GLY A 267 -1.22 22.60 21.12
CA GLY A 267 -2.51 23.09 21.63
C GLY A 267 -3.33 23.91 20.62
N PRO A 268 -2.76 24.92 19.93
CA PRO A 268 -3.48 25.69 18.91
C PRO A 268 -3.96 24.84 17.73
N GLN A 269 -3.14 23.93 17.22
CA GLN A 269 -3.49 23.06 16.10
C GLN A 269 -4.57 22.06 16.50
N ILE A 270 -4.50 21.52 17.73
CA ILE A 270 -5.55 20.66 18.30
C ILE A 270 -6.87 21.42 18.37
N LEU A 271 -6.87 22.63 18.94
CA LEU A 271 -8.07 23.43 19.10
C LEU A 271 -8.70 23.78 17.74
N ASN A 272 -7.88 24.22 16.78
CA ASN A 272 -8.34 24.54 15.43
C ASN A 272 -8.93 23.31 14.72
N CYS A 273 -8.29 22.14 14.85
CA CYS A 273 -8.83 20.89 14.32
C CYS A 273 -10.17 20.53 14.96
N LEU A 274 -10.31 20.69 16.28
CA LEU A 274 -11.57 20.38 16.96
C LEU A 274 -12.71 21.32 16.53
N PHE A 275 -12.41 22.57 16.15
CA PHE A 275 -13.40 23.50 15.61
C PHE A 275 -13.72 23.29 14.13
N ASP A 276 -12.83 22.67 13.36
CA ASP A 276 -13.08 22.28 11.97
C ASP A 276 -13.95 21.00 11.89
N PRO A 277 -15.14 21.04 11.27
CA PRO A 277 -16.01 19.86 11.16
C PRO A 277 -15.34 18.67 10.47
N ASN A 278 -14.55 18.90 9.42
CA ASN A 278 -13.89 17.83 8.68
C ASN A 278 -12.78 17.20 9.52
N CYS A 279 -11.91 18.01 10.14
CA CYS A 279 -10.87 17.48 11.02
C CYS A 279 -11.46 16.70 12.20
N ARG A 280 -12.56 17.16 12.81
CA ARG A 280 -13.27 16.40 13.85
C ARG A 280 -13.79 15.05 13.35
N LYS A 281 -14.41 15.01 12.16
CA LYS A 281 -14.85 13.75 11.53
C LYS A 281 -13.68 12.82 11.24
N ALA A 282 -12.55 13.37 10.76
CA ALA A 282 -11.32 12.62 10.55
C ALA A 282 -10.83 11.96 11.83
N LEU A 283 -10.71 12.72 12.93
CA LEU A 283 -10.28 12.18 14.23
C LEU A 283 -11.26 11.14 14.78
N GLN A 284 -12.57 11.36 14.65
CA GLN A 284 -13.58 10.39 15.07
C GLN A 284 -13.49 9.09 14.26
N CYS A 285 -13.27 9.20 12.95
CA CYS A 285 -13.08 8.06 12.06
C CYS A 285 -11.79 7.29 12.37
N LEU A 286 -10.66 7.99 12.50
CA LEU A 286 -9.37 7.37 12.85
C LEU A 286 -9.42 6.62 14.18
N ASN A 287 -10.16 7.15 15.16
CA ASN A 287 -10.36 6.48 16.45
C ASN A 287 -11.24 5.21 16.35
N SER A 288 -12.04 5.04 15.29
CA SER A 288 -12.85 3.84 15.08
C SER A 288 -12.11 2.76 14.27
N CYS A 289 -11.08 3.14 13.49
CA CYS A 289 -10.18 2.20 12.81
C CYS A 289 -9.29 1.44 13.79
N SER A 290 -8.97 0.18 13.49
CA SER A 290 -7.85 -0.48 14.17
C SER A 290 -6.57 0.33 13.95
N PRO A 291 -5.70 0.51 14.98
CA PRO A 291 -4.43 1.24 14.84
C PRO A 291 -3.51 0.67 13.75
N THR A 292 -3.69 -0.60 13.41
CA THR A 292 -2.87 -1.32 12.43
C THR A 292 -3.54 -1.38 11.05
N ASP A 293 -4.82 -1.01 10.92
CA ASP A 293 -5.53 -1.02 9.64
C ASP A 293 -5.22 0.24 8.83
N GLN A 294 -4.12 0.21 8.10
CA GLN A 294 -3.63 1.34 7.31
C GLN A 294 -4.63 1.79 6.25
N VAL A 295 -5.41 0.87 5.67
CA VAL A 295 -6.44 1.17 4.67
C VAL A 295 -7.58 1.98 5.29
N CYS A 296 -8.06 1.57 6.47
CA CYS A 296 -9.08 2.34 7.18
C CYS A 296 -8.58 3.74 7.53
N ASN A 297 -7.36 3.83 8.08
CA ASN A 297 -6.76 5.12 8.45
C ASN A 297 -6.64 6.06 7.25
N TYR A 298 -6.13 5.56 6.12
CA TYR A 298 -6.03 6.32 4.89
C TYR A 298 -7.40 6.79 4.38
N ARG A 299 -8.41 5.91 4.34
CA ARG A 299 -9.76 6.27 3.90
C ARG A 299 -10.38 7.35 4.77
N CYS A 300 -10.17 7.33 6.09
CA CYS A 300 -10.61 8.41 6.98
C CYS A 300 -9.95 9.74 6.61
N ILE A 301 -8.62 9.76 6.46
CA ILE A 301 -7.87 10.98 6.12
C ILE A 301 -8.31 11.52 4.76
N ALA A 302 -8.37 10.66 3.74
CA ALA A 302 -8.72 11.06 2.38
C ALA A 302 -10.19 11.47 2.23
N SER A 303 -11.10 11.00 3.10
CA SER A 303 -12.50 11.44 3.11
C SER A 303 -12.68 12.83 3.73
N TYR A 304 -11.85 13.18 4.71
CA TYR A 304 -12.03 14.38 5.53
C TYR A 304 -10.82 15.32 5.51
N GLU A 305 -9.99 15.22 4.47
CA GLU A 305 -8.77 16.03 4.30
C GLU A 305 -9.10 17.53 4.44
N SER A 306 -8.38 18.21 5.34
CA SER A 306 -8.50 19.65 5.56
C SER A 306 -7.15 20.26 5.94
N PRO A 307 -6.93 21.57 5.69
CA PRO A 307 -5.70 22.23 6.13
C PRO A 307 -5.47 22.16 7.65
N TYR A 308 -6.55 22.06 8.44
CA TYR A 308 -6.46 21.92 9.89
C TYR A 308 -6.03 20.53 10.32
N LEU A 309 -6.50 19.49 9.62
CA LEU A 309 -6.01 18.12 9.80
C LEU A 309 -4.52 18.01 9.45
N GLU A 310 -4.11 18.59 8.31
CA GLU A 310 -2.71 18.64 7.89
C GLU A 310 -1.83 19.34 8.95
N ALA A 311 -2.25 20.51 9.43
CA ALA A 311 -1.52 21.27 10.45
C ALA A 311 -1.44 20.53 11.79
N PHE A 312 -2.51 19.85 12.20
CA PHE A 312 -2.54 19.00 13.38
C PHE A 312 -1.54 17.84 13.25
N SER A 313 -1.64 17.05 12.18
CA SER A 313 -0.75 15.91 11.92
C SER A 313 0.72 16.35 11.81
N LEU A 314 0.98 17.46 11.12
CA LEU A 314 2.32 18.05 11.02
C LEU A 314 2.91 18.41 12.39
N CYS A 315 2.11 18.98 13.27
CA CYS A 315 2.59 19.34 14.60
C CYS A 315 2.89 18.10 15.45
N VAL A 316 1.92 17.18 15.51
CA VAL A 316 1.94 16.02 16.43
C VAL A 316 2.95 14.97 15.99
N LEU A 317 2.93 14.60 14.70
CA LEU A 317 3.75 13.52 14.16
C LEU A 317 5.11 14.07 13.71
N GLN A 318 5.10 15.04 12.82
CA GLN A 318 6.31 15.41 12.08
C GLN A 318 7.26 16.35 12.83
N LYS A 319 6.73 17.33 13.57
CA LYS A 319 7.54 18.36 14.25
C LYS A 319 7.95 17.97 15.66
N ASN A 320 7.04 17.36 16.43
CA ASN A 320 7.28 17.04 17.83
C ASN A 320 7.35 15.53 18.10
N ASN A 321 7.00 14.68 17.13
CA ASN A 321 6.91 13.22 17.26
C ASN A 321 6.32 12.77 18.60
N CYS A 322 5.17 13.35 18.99
CA CYS A 322 4.59 13.09 20.31
C CYS A 322 4.18 11.63 20.53
N LEU A 323 4.06 10.85 19.44
CA LEU A 323 3.75 9.42 19.49
C LEU A 323 4.99 8.52 19.57
N ASP A 324 6.20 9.12 19.52
CA ASP A 324 7.49 8.43 19.49
C ASP A 324 7.56 7.32 18.42
N LEU A 325 7.12 7.68 17.21
CA LEU A 325 7.08 6.76 16.08
C LEU A 325 8.31 6.94 15.20
N ASN A 326 8.80 5.84 14.65
CA ASN A 326 9.82 5.84 13.63
C ASN A 326 9.67 4.59 12.76
N ALA A 327 9.95 4.74 11.48
CA ALA A 327 10.04 3.63 10.54
C ALA A 327 11.20 3.86 9.57
N GLU A 328 11.86 2.78 9.17
CA GLU A 328 12.93 2.81 8.18
C GLU A 328 12.37 2.52 6.78
N ILE A 329 13.03 3.05 5.75
CA ILE A 329 12.71 2.68 4.38
C ILE A 329 13.28 1.27 4.16
N PRO A 330 12.47 0.28 3.74
CA PRO A 330 12.96 -1.05 3.43
C PRO A 330 14.05 -1.00 2.36
N THR A 331 15.06 -1.86 2.48
CA THR A 331 16.16 -1.96 1.50
C THR A 331 15.83 -3.01 0.43
N TRP A 332 16.21 -2.73 -0.83
CA TRP A 332 16.07 -3.68 -1.95
C TRP A 332 17.43 -4.22 -2.38
N ASN A 333 17.59 -5.55 -2.36
CA ASN A 333 18.82 -6.23 -2.79
C ASN A 333 18.78 -6.74 -4.25
N GLY A 334 17.78 -6.37 -5.05
CA GLY A 334 17.65 -6.77 -6.46
C GLY A 334 16.90 -8.09 -6.70
N VAL A 335 16.67 -8.93 -5.68
CA VAL A 335 15.95 -10.22 -5.78
C VAL A 335 15.27 -10.56 -4.46
N GLY A 336 13.98 -10.95 -4.51
CA GLY A 336 13.34 -11.96 -3.63
C GLY A 336 13.36 -11.87 -2.10
N GLU A 337 13.92 -10.83 -1.47
CA GLU A 337 14.07 -10.76 -0.01
C GLU A 337 13.39 -9.49 0.51
N TRP A 338 12.25 -9.63 1.21
CA TRP A 338 11.40 -8.48 1.55
C TRP A 338 10.66 -8.53 2.89
N GLN A 339 10.96 -7.58 3.78
CA GLN A 339 9.96 -7.10 4.74
C GLN A 339 8.90 -6.28 3.99
N LEU A 340 7.90 -6.97 3.43
CA LEU A 340 6.86 -6.35 2.61
C LEU A 340 5.81 -5.67 3.48
N ASP A 341 5.54 -4.39 3.24
CA ASP A 341 4.25 -3.77 3.54
C ASP A 341 3.74 -3.10 2.28
N LYS A 342 2.85 -3.75 1.52
CA LYS A 342 2.06 -3.02 0.53
C LYS A 342 0.93 -2.32 1.27
N ILE A 343 0.59 -1.10 0.86
CA ILE A 343 -0.59 -0.41 1.37
C ILE A 343 -1.65 -0.44 0.28
N PRO A 344 -2.63 -1.38 0.35
CA PRO A 344 -3.71 -1.49 -0.65
C PRO A 344 -4.47 -0.19 -0.87
N ALA A 345 -4.49 0.67 0.14
CA ALA A 345 -5.20 1.94 0.15
C ALA A 345 -4.76 2.89 -0.96
N TYR A 346 -3.50 2.78 -1.43
CA TYR A 346 -2.94 3.62 -2.50
C TYR A 346 -2.97 2.95 -3.88
N ASP A 347 -3.43 1.71 -3.97
CA ASP A 347 -3.41 0.92 -5.19
C ASP A 347 -4.81 0.64 -5.74
N GLN A 348 -5.86 0.88 -4.93
CA GLN A 348 -7.25 0.65 -5.29
C GLN A 348 -8.02 1.98 -5.46
N PHE A 349 -7.85 2.60 -6.62
CA PHE A 349 -8.57 3.83 -6.97
C PHE A 349 -9.48 3.63 -8.18
N PRO A 350 -10.69 4.25 -8.19
CA PRO A 350 -11.53 4.26 -9.38
C PRO A 350 -10.85 4.85 -10.61
N CYS A 351 -9.98 5.84 -10.39
CA CYS A 351 -9.20 6.51 -11.43
C CYS A 351 -7.80 6.82 -10.92
N GLN A 352 -6.78 6.70 -11.78
CA GLN A 352 -5.39 6.97 -11.41
C GLN A 352 -4.54 7.33 -12.64
N TYR A 353 -3.83 8.45 -12.56
CA TYR A 353 -2.89 8.93 -13.58
C TYR A 353 -1.54 9.22 -12.95
N GLN A 354 -0.48 8.83 -13.65
CA GLN A 354 0.90 9.07 -13.24
C GLN A 354 1.53 10.15 -14.10
N LEU A 355 1.67 11.36 -13.56
CA LEU A 355 2.23 12.49 -14.30
C LEU A 355 3.71 12.67 -13.98
N PHE A 356 4.55 12.70 -15.02
CA PHE A 356 5.97 12.98 -14.91
C PHE A 356 6.34 14.18 -15.78
N TYR A 357 7.03 15.17 -15.22
CA TYR A 357 7.45 16.34 -15.98
C TYR A 357 8.72 16.99 -15.43
N ARG A 358 9.49 17.65 -16.31
CA ARG A 358 10.79 18.22 -15.94
C ARG A 358 10.66 19.33 -14.89
N GLY A 359 11.62 19.35 -13.97
CA GLY A 359 11.82 20.46 -13.05
C GLY A 359 12.67 21.56 -13.68
N LYS A 360 12.77 22.69 -12.97
CA LYS A 360 13.57 23.84 -13.42
C LYS A 360 15.09 23.59 -13.40
N ALA A 361 15.55 22.66 -12.57
CA ALA A 361 16.98 22.37 -12.41
C ALA A 361 17.41 21.21 -13.32
N LYS A 362 18.67 21.24 -13.78
CA LYS A 362 19.23 20.16 -14.60
C LYS A 362 19.15 18.83 -13.85
N GLY A 363 18.53 17.83 -14.48
CA GLY A 363 18.36 16.50 -13.90
C GLY A 363 17.24 16.35 -12.87
N SER A 364 16.49 17.41 -12.55
CA SER A 364 15.31 17.31 -11.69
C SER A 364 14.03 17.11 -12.48
N PHE A 365 13.09 16.37 -11.89
CA PHE A 365 11.74 16.21 -12.40
C PHE A 365 10.75 16.13 -11.23
N TRP A 366 9.48 16.31 -11.56
CA TRP A 366 8.35 16.19 -10.66
C TRP A 366 7.57 14.94 -11.05
N TYR A 367 7.01 14.30 -10.03
CA TYR A 367 6.03 13.25 -10.16
C TYR A 367 4.76 13.67 -9.44
N GLU A 368 3.62 13.52 -10.10
CA GLU A 368 2.33 13.82 -9.51
C GLU A 368 1.32 12.71 -9.81
N PRO A 369 1.05 11.83 -8.84
CA PRO A 369 -0.08 10.93 -8.94
C PRO A 369 -1.37 11.75 -8.79
N VAL A 370 -2.29 11.54 -9.71
CA VAL A 370 -3.64 12.09 -9.69
C VAL A 370 -4.62 10.94 -9.62
N PHE A 371 -5.39 10.84 -8.55
CA PHE A 371 -6.24 9.68 -8.31
C PHE A 371 -7.56 10.09 -7.68
N GLN A 372 -8.58 9.25 -7.87
CA GLN A 372 -9.89 9.48 -7.28
C GLN A 372 -10.04 8.62 -6.03
N VAL A 373 -10.64 9.17 -4.98
CA VAL A 373 -10.96 8.45 -3.76
C VAL A 373 -12.46 8.42 -3.58
N LYS A 374 -13.01 7.23 -3.27
CA LYS A 374 -14.38 7.10 -2.76
C LYS A 374 -14.41 7.38 -1.27
N THR A 375 -15.03 8.49 -0.87
CA THR A 375 -15.16 8.88 0.53
C THR A 375 -16.04 7.89 1.30
N LEU A 376 -16.03 7.99 2.63
CA LEU A 376 -16.91 7.18 3.48
C LEU A 376 -18.39 7.49 3.26
N GLU A 377 -18.71 8.69 2.80
CA GLU A 377 -20.05 9.10 2.37
C GLU A 377 -20.41 8.61 0.95
N GLY A 378 -19.48 7.97 0.24
CA GLY A 378 -19.69 7.42 -1.10
C GLY A 378 -19.40 8.39 -2.24
N GLU A 379 -19.00 9.62 -1.95
CA GLU A 379 -18.63 10.65 -2.94
C GLU A 379 -17.28 10.33 -3.58
N LEU A 380 -17.09 10.77 -4.83
CA LEU A 380 -15.83 10.59 -5.55
C LEU A 380 -15.05 11.90 -5.62
N VAL A 381 -13.86 11.94 -5.02
CA VAL A 381 -13.04 13.16 -4.90
C VAL A 381 -11.68 12.96 -5.54
N TRP A 382 -11.25 13.91 -6.38
CA TRP A 382 -9.91 13.93 -6.96
C TRP A 382 -8.86 14.37 -5.95
N ARG A 383 -7.77 13.63 -5.88
CA ARG A 383 -6.56 13.92 -5.10
C ARG A 383 -5.38 14.02 -6.04
N ARG A 384 -4.46 14.93 -5.71
CA ARG A 384 -3.22 15.15 -6.44
C ARG A 384 -2.12 15.39 -5.43
N ARG A 385 -1.00 14.68 -5.58
CA ARG A 385 0.17 14.83 -4.70
C ARG A 385 1.36 15.27 -5.53
N ARG A 386 2.25 16.07 -4.94
CA ARG A 386 3.38 16.65 -5.65
C ARG A 386 4.71 16.20 -5.08
N TYR A 387 5.31 15.22 -5.74
CA TYR A 387 6.58 14.64 -5.34
C TYR A 387 7.75 15.34 -6.03
N ARG A 388 8.71 15.76 -5.21
CA ARG A 388 10.02 16.15 -5.73
C ARG A 388 10.82 14.90 -6.03
N VAL A 389 11.36 14.81 -7.25
CA VAL A 389 12.18 13.65 -7.65
C VAL A 389 13.63 14.04 -7.91
N ARG A 390 14.55 13.20 -7.42
CA ARG A 390 15.99 13.28 -7.67
C ARG A 390 16.48 11.95 -8.19
N ARG A 391 17.39 11.98 -9.16
CA ARG A 391 18.07 10.76 -9.63
C ARG A 391 19.04 10.29 -8.56
N ALA A 392 19.10 8.98 -8.34
CA ALA A 392 20.16 8.36 -7.57
C ALA A 392 21.41 8.15 -8.45
N SER A 393 22.48 7.62 -7.86
CA SER A 393 23.74 7.33 -8.56
C SER A 393 23.59 6.19 -9.57
N THR A 394 22.80 5.17 -9.25
CA THR A 394 22.54 4.04 -10.14
C THR A 394 21.52 4.42 -11.22
N PRO A 395 21.81 4.22 -12.51
CA PRO A 395 20.82 4.43 -13.57
C PRO A 395 19.52 3.64 -13.31
N GLY A 396 18.38 4.27 -13.58
CA GLY A 396 17.06 3.65 -13.38
C GLY A 396 16.52 3.76 -11.95
N THR A 397 17.22 4.42 -11.02
CA THR A 397 16.77 4.59 -9.64
C THR A 397 16.65 6.06 -9.19
N PHE A 398 15.74 6.31 -8.25
CA PHE A 398 15.25 7.66 -7.95
C PHE A 398 14.81 7.81 -6.49
N TYR A 399 15.04 9.00 -5.94
CA TYR A 399 14.51 9.43 -4.64
C TYR A 399 13.32 10.36 -4.82
N PHE A 400 12.21 10.02 -4.17
CA PHE A 400 10.97 10.77 -4.15
C PHE A 400 10.75 11.33 -2.74
N SER A 401 10.17 12.53 -2.65
CA SER A 401 9.74 13.08 -1.36
C SER A 401 8.54 14.00 -1.53
N VAL A 402 7.59 13.88 -0.60
CA VAL A 402 6.36 14.66 -0.53
C VAL A 402 6.03 14.99 0.92
N LEU A 403 5.38 16.13 1.15
CA LEU A 403 4.63 16.38 2.37
C LEU A 403 3.17 16.07 2.05
N ASP A 404 2.61 15.02 2.64
CA ASP A 404 1.22 14.63 2.44
C ASP A 404 0.51 14.54 3.79
N ASN A 405 -0.63 15.23 3.91
CA ASN A 405 -1.45 15.24 5.13
C ASN A 405 -0.65 15.53 6.42
N GLY A 406 0.41 16.36 6.31
CA GLY A 406 1.25 16.78 7.43
C GLY A 406 2.41 15.83 7.74
N VAL A 407 2.58 14.74 7.00
CA VAL A 407 3.68 13.79 7.20
C VAL A 407 4.58 13.78 5.97
N ILE A 408 5.89 13.84 6.20
CA ILE A 408 6.87 13.71 5.11
C ILE A 408 6.99 12.22 4.77
N SER A 409 6.69 11.90 3.53
CA SER A 409 7.07 10.63 2.93
C SER A 409 8.36 10.78 2.12
N LYS A 410 9.21 9.75 2.22
CA LYS A 410 10.39 9.56 1.39
C LYS A 410 10.31 8.18 0.76
N GLU A 411 10.60 8.10 -0.52
CA GLU A 411 10.54 6.85 -1.26
C GLU A 411 11.75 6.68 -2.18
N PHE A 412 12.10 5.42 -2.42
CA PHE A 412 13.11 4.99 -3.36
C PHE A 412 12.45 4.14 -4.44
N TRP A 413 12.47 4.65 -5.66
CA TRP A 413 11.86 4.02 -6.83
C TRP A 413 12.92 3.48 -7.77
N THR A 414 12.63 2.35 -8.38
CA THR A 414 13.50 1.68 -9.33
C THR A 414 12.67 1.20 -10.52
N ILE A 415 13.20 1.42 -11.72
CA ILE A 415 12.67 0.83 -12.95
C ILE A 415 13.04 -0.65 -12.93
N VAL A 416 12.04 -1.52 -12.88
CA VAL A 416 12.23 -2.97 -12.91
C VAL A 416 12.46 -3.40 -14.36
N ASP A 417 11.56 -2.98 -15.25
CA ASP A 417 11.68 -3.18 -16.68
C ASP A 417 10.74 -2.22 -17.45
N VAL A 418 11.04 -1.96 -18.71
CA VAL A 418 10.23 -1.15 -19.63
C VAL A 418 10.31 -1.78 -21.01
N ALA A 419 9.16 -1.98 -21.65
CA ALA A 419 9.09 -2.48 -23.02
C ALA A 419 9.88 -1.56 -23.97
N GLU A 420 10.52 -2.13 -24.99
CA GLU A 420 11.35 -1.35 -25.93
C GLU A 420 10.53 -0.33 -26.72
N ASP A 421 9.25 -0.63 -26.94
CA ASP A 421 8.27 0.21 -27.63
C ASP A 421 7.46 1.10 -26.68
N PHE A 422 7.87 1.18 -25.40
CA PHE A 422 7.18 1.89 -24.32
C PHE A 422 5.70 1.55 -24.15
N SER A 423 5.25 0.37 -24.63
CA SER A 423 3.88 -0.11 -24.43
C SER A 423 3.54 -0.32 -22.95
N TRP A 424 4.53 -0.69 -22.14
CA TRP A 424 4.41 -0.78 -20.69
C TRP A 424 5.73 -0.46 -19.96
N GLY A 425 5.60 -0.08 -18.68
CA GLY A 425 6.73 0.04 -17.76
C GLY A 425 6.36 -0.42 -16.35
N LEU A 426 7.25 -1.13 -15.69
CA LEU A 426 7.09 -1.60 -14.31
C LEU A 426 8.08 -0.89 -13.39
N PHE A 427 7.55 -0.24 -12.36
CA PHE A 427 8.32 0.47 -11.35
C PHE A 427 8.07 -0.19 -9.99
N HIS A 428 9.13 -0.38 -9.21
CA HIS A 428 9.03 -0.84 -7.84
C HIS A 428 9.48 0.27 -6.88
N TYR A 429 8.79 0.42 -5.76
CA TYR A 429 9.09 1.44 -4.77
C TYR A 429 9.11 0.91 -3.35
N HIS A 430 9.91 1.56 -2.51
CA HIS A 430 9.90 1.42 -1.05
C HIS A 430 9.84 2.81 -0.46
N GLY A 431 8.96 3.03 0.50
CA GLY A 431 8.79 4.30 1.14
C GLY A 431 8.65 4.16 2.64
N ALA A 432 8.77 5.29 3.31
CA ALA A 432 8.40 5.41 4.70
C ALA A 432 7.83 6.80 4.97
N ALA A 433 6.69 6.82 5.66
CA ALA A 433 6.20 7.96 6.41
C ALA A 433 6.73 7.81 7.84
N GLN A 434 8.04 8.09 8.01
CA GLN A 434 8.80 7.71 9.22
C GLN A 434 8.16 8.24 10.51
N ALA A 435 7.74 9.50 10.52
CA ALA A 435 7.11 10.16 11.67
C ALA A 435 5.71 9.62 12.00
N ALA A 436 5.10 8.87 11.07
CA ALA A 436 3.90 8.11 11.31
C ALA A 436 4.20 6.64 11.65
N GLY A 437 5.47 6.22 11.75
CA GLY A 437 5.82 4.83 12.04
C GLY A 437 5.43 3.85 10.92
N LEU A 438 5.28 4.33 9.68
CA LEU A 438 4.84 3.53 8.55
C LEU A 438 5.97 3.38 7.54
N SER A 439 6.28 2.12 7.22
CA SER A 439 7.08 1.70 6.07
C SER A 439 6.17 1.02 5.06
N TYR A 440 6.50 1.13 3.78
CA TYR A 440 5.72 0.50 2.73
C TYR A 440 6.54 0.23 1.47
N THR A 441 5.98 -0.60 0.60
CA THR A 441 6.55 -1.12 -0.63
C THR A 441 5.42 -1.26 -1.64
N GLY A 442 5.74 -1.30 -2.93
CA GLY A 442 4.72 -1.52 -3.94
C GLY A 442 5.29 -1.49 -5.34
N ALA A 443 4.42 -1.73 -6.32
CA ALA A 443 4.79 -1.64 -7.71
C ALA A 443 3.68 -0.96 -8.50
N VAL A 444 4.09 -0.18 -9.50
CA VAL A 444 3.18 0.45 -10.46
C VAL A 444 3.52 -0.07 -11.84
N LEU A 445 2.57 -0.76 -12.45
CA LEU A 445 2.57 -1.10 -13.87
C LEU A 445 1.84 0.02 -14.61
N VAL A 446 2.53 0.69 -15.53
CA VAL A 446 1.95 1.77 -16.32
C VAL A 446 1.91 1.41 -17.80
N THR A 447 0.87 1.87 -18.47
CA THR A 447 0.73 1.87 -19.92
C THR A 447 0.37 3.28 -20.39
N PRO A 448 0.73 3.69 -21.62
CA PRO A 448 0.48 5.05 -22.11
C PRO A 448 -1.00 5.45 -22.15
N ASP A 449 -1.89 4.49 -22.38
CA ASP A 449 -3.34 4.69 -22.54
C ASP A 449 -4.16 4.14 -21.35
N GLY A 450 -3.49 3.55 -20.35
CA GLY A 450 -4.14 2.88 -19.23
C GLY A 450 -4.74 1.51 -19.57
N SER A 451 -4.56 1.01 -20.80
CA SER A 451 -4.97 -0.34 -21.14
C SER A 451 -4.14 -1.36 -20.37
N TYR A 452 -4.75 -2.49 -20.04
CA TYR A 452 -4.01 -3.58 -19.41
C TYR A 452 -3.08 -4.23 -20.46
N PRO A 453 -1.77 -4.32 -20.21
CA PRO A 453 -0.83 -4.85 -21.19
C PRO A 453 -1.09 -6.33 -21.46
N ASP A 454 -0.58 -6.84 -22.58
CA ASP A 454 -0.72 -8.26 -22.94
C ASP A 454 -0.18 -9.14 -21.81
N VAL A 455 -1.09 -9.86 -21.17
CA VAL A 455 -0.82 -10.71 -20.02
C VAL A 455 0.07 -11.89 -20.36
N GLU A 456 0.12 -12.30 -21.62
CA GLU A 456 0.96 -13.41 -22.06
C GLU A 456 2.38 -12.99 -22.41
N ASP A 457 2.74 -11.70 -22.24
CA ASP A 457 4.10 -11.24 -22.39
C ASP A 457 5.03 -11.90 -21.34
N PRO A 458 5.95 -12.81 -21.75
CA PRO A 458 6.84 -13.48 -20.82
C PRO A 458 7.82 -12.51 -20.13
N ARG A 459 8.11 -11.36 -20.75
CA ARG A 459 8.97 -10.33 -20.18
C ARG A 459 8.28 -9.61 -19.03
N LEU A 460 7.01 -9.27 -19.19
CA LEU A 460 6.20 -8.71 -18.10
C LEU A 460 6.05 -9.72 -16.95
N ALA A 461 5.81 -11.00 -17.26
CA ALA A 461 5.74 -12.05 -16.24
C ALA A 461 7.04 -12.16 -15.43
N SER A 462 8.20 -12.15 -16.11
CA SER A 462 9.51 -12.16 -15.45
C SER A 462 9.76 -10.89 -14.63
N ALA A 463 9.32 -9.72 -15.11
CA ALA A 463 9.44 -8.47 -14.37
C ALA A 463 8.60 -8.48 -13.07
N LEU A 464 7.38 -9.00 -13.12
CA LEU A 464 6.51 -9.17 -11.94
C LEU A 464 7.09 -10.17 -10.94
N GLU A 465 7.67 -11.26 -11.42
CA GLU A 465 8.33 -12.27 -10.58
C GLU A 465 9.52 -11.68 -9.80
N LYS A 466 10.33 -10.79 -10.41
CA LYS A 466 11.41 -10.06 -9.71
C LYS A 466 10.90 -9.21 -8.55
N CYS A 467 9.65 -8.72 -8.66
CA CYS A 467 8.98 -7.99 -7.59
C CYS A 467 8.23 -8.90 -6.61
N ALA A 468 8.24 -10.22 -6.84
CA ALA A 468 7.47 -11.20 -6.09
C ALA A 468 5.95 -10.90 -6.11
N ILE A 469 5.46 -10.40 -7.24
CA ILE A 469 4.05 -10.04 -7.47
C ILE A 469 3.45 -11.04 -8.44
N LYS A 470 2.29 -11.61 -8.10
CA LYS A 470 1.52 -12.45 -9.03
C LYS A 470 0.62 -11.58 -9.89
N LYS A 471 0.36 -12.02 -11.13
CA LYS A 471 -0.54 -11.31 -12.07
C LYS A 471 -1.93 -11.06 -11.46
N TRP A 472 -2.43 -12.01 -10.69
CA TRP A 472 -3.74 -11.88 -10.03
C TRP A 472 -3.76 -10.87 -8.88
N GLU A 473 -2.60 -10.47 -8.35
CA GLU A 473 -2.49 -9.40 -7.34
C GLU A 473 -2.56 -7.99 -7.94
N LEU A 474 -2.37 -7.83 -9.25
CA LEU A 474 -2.39 -6.52 -9.89
C LEU A 474 -3.80 -5.93 -9.82
N TYR A 475 -3.94 -4.71 -9.32
CA TYR A 475 -5.20 -3.99 -9.44
C TYR A 475 -5.24 -3.22 -10.75
N THR A 476 -6.31 -3.40 -11.54
CA THR A 476 -6.48 -2.73 -12.82
C THR A 476 -7.30 -1.46 -12.62
N VAL A 477 -6.73 -0.31 -13.01
CA VAL A 477 -7.43 0.97 -13.00
C VAL A 477 -7.82 1.35 -14.42
N ASP A 478 -9.11 1.24 -14.74
CA ASP A 478 -9.64 1.69 -16.03
C ASP A 478 -10.00 3.17 -15.98
N ASN A 479 -9.20 3.97 -16.67
CA ASN A 479 -9.39 5.42 -16.74
C ASN A 479 -10.44 5.87 -17.79
N CYS A 480 -11.07 4.95 -18.55
CA CYS A 480 -11.97 5.31 -19.66
C CYS A 480 -13.21 6.11 -19.22
N SER A 481 -13.68 5.90 -17.99
CA SER A 481 -14.86 6.60 -17.44
C SER A 481 -14.51 7.82 -16.57
N CYS A 482 -13.22 8.18 -16.48
CA CYS A 482 -12.74 9.21 -15.56
C CYS A 482 -12.91 10.61 -16.14
N MET A 483 -14.00 11.28 -15.74
CA MET A 483 -14.31 12.65 -16.16
C MET A 483 -13.66 13.70 -15.26
N GLY A 484 -13.17 14.79 -15.87
CA GLY A 484 -12.71 15.97 -15.12
C GLY A 484 -11.42 15.76 -14.33
N ALA A 485 -10.57 14.80 -14.70
CA ALA A 485 -9.29 14.58 -14.05
C ALA A 485 -8.41 15.85 -14.13
N PRO A 486 -7.84 16.33 -13.01
CA PRO A 486 -7.05 17.56 -12.98
C PRO A 486 -5.62 17.34 -13.52
N LEU A 487 -5.51 17.02 -14.81
CA LEU A 487 -4.26 16.65 -15.50
C LEU A 487 -3.42 17.84 -15.97
N GLY A 488 -3.86 19.08 -15.69
CA GLY A 488 -3.15 20.28 -16.11
C GLY A 488 -1.72 20.32 -15.55
N THR A 489 -0.73 20.62 -16.39
CA THR A 489 0.65 20.85 -15.95
C THR A 489 0.81 22.22 -15.30
N PRO A 490 1.82 22.44 -14.42
CA PRO A 490 2.08 23.77 -13.86
C PRO A 490 2.24 24.84 -14.95
N GLU A 491 1.74 26.04 -14.68
CA GLU A 491 1.78 27.17 -15.60
C GLU A 491 3.21 27.42 -16.14
N GLY A 492 3.33 27.55 -17.47
CA GLY A 492 4.61 27.70 -18.17
C GLY A 492 5.34 26.40 -18.54
N SER A 493 4.81 25.23 -18.17
CA SER A 493 5.35 23.94 -18.62
C SER A 493 4.99 23.69 -20.08
N LYS A 494 5.92 23.13 -20.86
CA LYS A 494 5.67 22.69 -22.25
C LYS A 494 5.89 21.19 -22.35
N LEU A 495 4.98 20.49 -23.04
CA LEU A 495 5.17 19.07 -23.37
C LEU A 495 6.46 18.94 -24.19
N HIS A 496 7.40 18.11 -23.73
CA HIS A 496 8.69 17.99 -24.40
C HIS A 496 8.59 17.18 -25.70
N HIS A 497 7.78 16.13 -25.68
CA HIS A 497 7.55 15.23 -26.80
C HIS A 497 6.23 14.46 -26.55
N GLN A 498 5.46 14.21 -27.60
CA GLN A 498 4.31 13.29 -27.55
C GLN A 498 4.78 11.98 -28.18
N ILE A 499 4.93 10.94 -27.38
CA ILE A 499 5.20 9.60 -27.90
C ILE A 499 3.91 9.11 -28.56
N SER A 500 3.98 8.72 -29.84
CA SER A 500 2.91 7.98 -30.49
C SER A 500 3.27 6.50 -30.41
N PRO A 501 2.55 5.68 -29.63
CA PRO A 501 2.82 4.25 -29.51
C PRO A 501 2.96 3.61 -30.90
N GLY A 502 4.02 2.83 -31.13
CA GLY A 502 4.26 2.12 -32.40
C GLY A 502 4.93 2.90 -33.54
N LYS A 503 5.48 4.11 -33.32
CA LYS A 503 6.24 4.89 -34.34
C LYS A 503 7.67 5.27 -33.91
N GLU A 504 8.36 4.40 -33.19
CA GLU A 504 9.53 4.79 -32.37
C GLU A 504 10.90 4.57 -33.01
N THR A 505 10.98 4.35 -34.32
CA THR A 505 12.25 4.18 -35.02
C THR A 505 13.17 5.42 -34.99
N SER A 506 12.68 6.60 -34.58
CA SER A 506 13.49 7.83 -34.57
C SER A 506 14.06 8.28 -33.22
N ILE A 507 13.65 7.69 -32.08
CA ILE A 507 14.07 8.19 -30.76
C ILE A 507 15.44 7.61 -30.33
N LEU A 508 15.76 6.39 -30.75
CA LEU A 508 17.04 5.74 -30.44
C LEU A 508 18.22 6.21 -31.30
N GLN A 509 17.96 6.93 -32.41
CA GLN A 509 19.02 7.43 -33.31
C GLN A 509 19.59 8.81 -32.92
N ARG A 510 19.10 9.44 -31.84
CA ARG A 510 19.58 10.75 -31.36
C ARG A 510 20.24 10.71 -29.98
N ARG A 511 20.87 9.59 -29.63
CA ARG A 511 21.83 9.55 -28.51
C ARG A 511 23.24 9.40 -29.02
#